data_AF-A0A3D2W889-F1
#
_entry.id   AF-A0A3D2W889-F1
#
_cell.length_a   1.000
_cell.length_b   1.000
_cell.length_c   1.000
_cell.angle_alpha   90.00
_cell.angle_beta   90.00
_cell.angle_gamma   90.00
#
_symmetry.space_group_name_H-M   'P 1'
#
loop_
_entity.id
_entity.type
_entity.pdbx_description
1 polymer ?
#
loop_
_entity_poly.entity_id
_entity_poly.type
_entity_poly.pdbx_seq_one_letter_code
_entity_poly.pdbx_strand_id
1 'polypeptide(L)'
;MKRFIAFLAAVMILCGCREGTEEMTQDEKEVYALFETMQKAMVEKDLDTLYAIVTEDKTFTHMSGKKQTKEEFFGEIADGTLNYYGYHIHDPRVTVTGDHATFSADVTLDAKVYGMKGSWTLATRQNFIRTEDGWKICN
;
A
#
# COMPACT_ATOMS: atom_id res chain seq x y z
N MET A 1 5.89 49.57 50.44
CA MET A 1 6.07 49.48 48.98
C MET A 1 6.65 48.12 48.64
N LYS A 2 6.23 47.56 47.49
CA LYS A 2 6.50 46.22 46.91
C LYS A 2 5.51 45.12 47.29
N ARG A 3 4.82 44.70 46.22
CA ARG A 3 3.68 43.80 46.09
C ARG A 3 4.21 42.40 45.79
N PHE A 4 3.59 41.35 46.31
CA PHE A 4 3.65 40.03 45.68
C PHE A 4 2.21 39.53 45.52
N ILE A 5 1.81 39.44 44.26
CA ILE A 5 0.50 38.95 43.81
C ILE A 5 0.60 37.42 43.81
N ALA A 6 -0.22 36.76 44.62
CA ALA A 6 -0.44 35.33 44.54
C ALA A 6 -1.34 35.05 43.33
N PHE A 7 -0.83 34.35 42.33
CA PHE A 7 -1.62 33.88 41.20
C PHE A 7 -2.43 32.65 41.60
N LEU A 8 -3.74 32.79 41.41
CA LEU A 8 -4.77 31.77 41.50
C LEU A 8 -4.51 30.69 40.44
N ALA A 9 -4.43 29.42 40.85
CA ALA A 9 -4.38 28.30 39.92
C ALA A 9 -5.78 28.07 39.32
N ALA A 10 -5.96 28.45 38.06
CA ALA A 10 -7.10 28.04 37.24
C ALA A 10 -6.74 26.74 36.52
N VAL A 11 -7.31 25.62 36.95
CA VAL A 11 -7.26 24.35 36.22
C VAL A 11 -8.22 24.48 35.03
N MET A 12 -7.67 24.79 33.86
CA MET A 12 -8.36 24.61 32.58
C MET A 12 -8.29 23.13 32.21
N ILE A 13 -9.39 22.41 32.44
CA ILE A 13 -9.63 21.11 31.81
C ILE A 13 -9.84 21.40 30.32
N LEU A 14 -8.73 21.39 29.57
CA LEU A 14 -8.78 21.27 28.12
C LEU A 14 -9.25 19.85 27.83
N CYS A 15 -10.55 19.73 27.53
CA CYS A 15 -11.10 18.62 26.77
C CYS A 15 -10.39 18.61 25.42
N GLY A 16 -9.28 17.87 25.34
CA GLY A 16 -8.62 17.60 24.08
C GLY A 16 -9.51 16.64 23.29
N CYS A 17 -10.21 17.14 22.28
CA CYS A 17 -10.60 16.32 21.15
C CYS A 17 -9.28 15.78 20.56
N ARG A 18 -8.91 14.56 20.92
CA ARG A 18 -7.78 13.85 20.33
C ARG A 18 -8.23 13.38 18.95
N GLU A 19 -7.90 14.15 17.92
CA GLU A 19 -7.79 13.58 16.57
C GLU A 19 -6.60 12.60 16.62
N GLY A 20 -6.91 11.35 16.95
CA GLY A 20 -5.94 10.27 16.91
C GLY A 20 -5.91 9.72 15.50
N THR A 21 -4.86 10.03 14.74
CA THR A 21 -4.38 9.09 13.74
C THR A 21 -3.95 7.85 14.51
N GLU A 22 -4.72 6.77 14.44
CA GLU A 22 -4.30 5.48 14.99
C GLU A 22 -3.03 5.07 14.25
N GLU A 23 -1.92 4.96 14.99
CA GLU A 23 -0.66 4.51 14.43
C GLU A 23 -0.79 3.04 14.02
N MET A 24 -0.35 2.70 12.81
CA MET A 24 -0.37 1.33 12.31
C MET A 24 0.41 0.40 13.25
N THR A 25 -0.16 -0.77 13.51
CA THR A 25 0.52 -1.88 14.16
C THR A 25 1.74 -2.33 13.35
N GLN A 26 2.61 -3.14 13.96
CA GLN A 26 3.79 -3.67 13.27
C GLN A 26 3.41 -4.51 12.04
N ASP A 27 2.41 -5.38 12.16
CA ASP A 27 1.94 -6.20 11.03
C ASP A 27 1.34 -5.33 9.91
N GLU A 28 0.58 -4.30 10.26
CA GLU A 28 0.03 -3.38 9.27
C GLU A 28 1.13 -2.62 8.52
N LYS A 29 2.20 -2.21 9.23
CA LYS A 29 3.39 -1.58 8.63
C LYS A 29 4.09 -2.53 7.67
N GLU A 30 4.24 -3.80 8.02
CA GLU A 30 4.85 -4.83 7.15
C GLU A 30 4.02 -5.08 5.89
N VAL A 31 2.70 -5.19 6.02
CA VAL A 31 1.78 -5.36 4.89
C VAL A 31 1.82 -4.14 3.96
N TYR A 32 1.82 -2.92 4.51
CA TYR A 32 1.98 -1.71 3.72
C TYR A 32 3.32 -1.69 2.98
N ALA A 33 4.43 -1.98 3.67
CA ALA A 33 5.76 -2.00 3.09
C ALA A 33 5.88 -3.06 1.98
N LEU A 34 5.21 -4.20 2.12
CA LEU A 34 5.15 -5.24 1.10
C LEU A 34 4.41 -4.78 -0.16
N PHE A 35 3.28 -4.07 0.01
CA PHE A 35 2.56 -3.48 -1.12
C PHE A 35 3.40 -2.42 -1.83
N GLU A 36 4.07 -1.54 -1.07
CA GLU A 36 4.98 -0.53 -1.62
C GLU A 36 6.17 -1.18 -2.35
N THR A 37 6.72 -2.27 -1.80
CA THR A 37 7.77 -3.06 -2.44
C THR A 37 7.33 -3.58 -3.80
N MET A 38 6.09 -4.08 -3.92
CA MET A 38 5.54 -4.49 -5.22
C MET A 38 5.46 -3.32 -6.20
N GLN A 39 4.97 -2.14 -5.78
CA GLN A 39 4.89 -0.97 -6.67
C GLN A 39 6.27 -0.56 -7.18
N LYS A 40 7.26 -0.52 -6.28
CA LYS A 40 8.65 -0.22 -6.63
C LYS A 40 9.23 -1.25 -7.59
N ALA A 41 9.06 -2.53 -7.31
CA ALA A 41 9.57 -3.61 -8.15
C ALA A 41 8.94 -3.60 -9.57
N MET A 42 7.66 -3.22 -9.70
CA MET A 42 7.04 -3.02 -11.03
C MET A 42 7.67 -1.86 -11.82
N VAL A 43 8.03 -0.76 -11.15
CA VAL A 43 8.71 0.39 -11.79
C VAL A 43 10.15 0.03 -12.18
N GLU A 44 10.87 -0.66 -11.29
CA GLU A 44 12.27 -1.06 -11.50
C GLU A 44 12.43 -2.30 -12.39
N LYS A 45 11.31 -2.97 -12.73
CA LYS A 45 11.27 -4.27 -13.41
C LYS A 45 12.06 -5.36 -12.67
N ASP A 46 12.03 -5.31 -11.34
CA ASP A 46 12.66 -6.31 -10.47
C ASP A 46 11.75 -7.54 -10.35
N LEU A 47 11.89 -8.43 -11.33
CA LEU A 47 11.08 -9.66 -11.39
C LEU A 47 11.41 -10.62 -10.25
N ASP A 48 12.65 -10.66 -9.76
CA ASP A 48 13.06 -11.56 -8.69
C ASP A 48 12.32 -11.22 -7.40
N THR A 49 12.24 -9.92 -7.06
CA THR A 49 11.42 -9.44 -5.94
C THR A 49 9.94 -9.78 -6.16
N LEU A 50 9.41 -9.53 -7.36
CA LEU A 50 8.00 -9.82 -7.67
C LEU A 50 7.66 -11.31 -7.49
N TYR A 51 8.51 -12.22 -7.97
CA TYR A 51 8.32 -13.67 -7.81
C TYR A 51 8.45 -14.13 -6.35
N ALA A 52 9.27 -13.47 -5.54
CA ALA A 52 9.43 -13.80 -4.13
C ALA A 52 8.21 -13.43 -3.27
N ILE A 53 7.59 -12.28 -3.56
CA ILE A 53 6.55 -11.69 -2.69
C ILE A 53 5.11 -12.02 -3.12
N VAL A 54 4.91 -12.51 -4.35
CA VAL A 54 3.58 -12.81 -4.91
C VAL A 54 3.33 -14.32 -4.96
N THR A 55 2.18 -14.77 -4.44
CA THR A 55 1.81 -16.20 -4.46
C THR A 55 1.64 -16.72 -5.89
N GLU A 56 1.92 -18.01 -6.09
CA GLU A 56 1.83 -18.66 -7.41
C GLU A 56 0.45 -18.55 -8.05
N ASP A 57 -0.61 -18.64 -7.24
CA ASP A 57 -1.99 -18.62 -7.69
C ASP A 57 -2.53 -17.20 -7.99
N LYS A 58 -1.73 -16.15 -7.75
CA LYS A 58 -2.18 -14.76 -7.88
C LYS A 58 -2.65 -14.46 -9.29
N THR A 59 -3.83 -13.85 -9.37
CA THR A 59 -4.35 -13.25 -10.61
C THR A 59 -4.38 -11.73 -10.55
N PHE A 60 -4.08 -11.11 -11.68
CA PHE A 60 -4.13 -9.66 -11.88
C PHE A 60 -5.31 -9.31 -12.79
N THR A 61 -6.13 -8.33 -12.39
CA THR A 61 -7.31 -7.90 -13.17
C THR A 61 -7.12 -6.45 -13.63
N HIS A 62 -7.16 -6.23 -14.94
CA HIS A 62 -7.07 -4.92 -15.57
C HIS A 62 -8.38 -4.15 -15.45
N MET A 63 -8.34 -2.83 -15.65
CA MET A 63 -9.55 -1.98 -15.71
C MET A 63 -10.57 -2.43 -16.77
N SER A 64 -10.12 -3.11 -17.83
CA SER A 64 -10.98 -3.70 -18.87
C SER A 64 -11.69 -4.99 -18.44
N GLY A 65 -11.33 -5.56 -17.29
CA GLY A 65 -11.75 -6.89 -16.85
C GLY A 65 -10.89 -8.04 -17.37
N LYS A 66 -9.87 -7.78 -18.22
CA LYS A 66 -8.87 -8.80 -18.60
C LYS A 66 -8.21 -9.33 -17.32
N LYS A 67 -8.13 -10.65 -17.19
CA LYS A 67 -7.39 -11.33 -16.12
C LYS A 67 -6.09 -11.91 -16.66
N GLN A 68 -5.06 -11.92 -15.83
CA GLN A 68 -3.77 -12.53 -16.11
C GLN A 68 -3.31 -13.38 -14.93
N THR A 69 -2.60 -14.45 -15.26
CA THR A 69 -1.73 -15.17 -14.33
C THR A 69 -0.55 -14.29 -13.91
N LYS A 70 0.15 -14.71 -12.85
CA LYS A 70 1.39 -14.08 -12.41
C LYS A 70 2.44 -14.06 -13.52
N GLU A 71 2.59 -15.17 -14.24
CA GLU A 71 3.57 -15.36 -15.30
C GLU A 71 3.30 -14.42 -16.48
N GLU A 72 2.03 -14.30 -16.91
CA GLU A 72 1.64 -13.39 -17.99
C GLU A 72 1.85 -11.93 -17.60
N PHE A 73 1.44 -11.53 -16.39
CA PHE A 73 1.57 -10.15 -15.93
C PHE A 73 3.04 -9.74 -15.80
N PHE A 74 3.88 -10.60 -15.20
CA PHE A 74 5.32 -10.33 -15.06
C PHE A 74 6.06 -10.39 -16.39
N GLY A 75 5.65 -11.28 -17.30
CA GLY A 75 6.16 -11.31 -18.68
C GLY A 75 5.92 -10.00 -19.42
N GLU A 76 4.71 -9.44 -19.31
CA GLU A 76 4.39 -8.15 -19.93
C GLU A 76 5.09 -6.95 -19.25
N ILE A 77 5.47 -7.06 -17.96
CA ILE A 77 6.36 -6.07 -17.33
C ILE A 77 7.78 -6.16 -17.92
N ALA A 78 8.29 -7.38 -18.05
CA ALA A 78 9.62 -7.66 -18.55
C ALA A 78 9.81 -7.10 -19.98
N ASP A 79 8.89 -7.42 -20.88
CA ASP A 79 8.95 -6.98 -22.28
C ASP A 79 8.55 -5.51 -22.49
N GLY A 80 7.98 -4.86 -21.47
CA GLY A 80 7.59 -3.46 -21.49
C GLY A 80 6.23 -3.18 -22.13
N THR A 81 5.41 -4.21 -22.36
CA THR A 81 3.99 -4.08 -22.68
C THR A 81 3.22 -3.38 -21.54
N LEU A 82 3.58 -3.71 -20.30
CA LEU A 82 3.22 -2.99 -19.08
C LEU A 82 4.46 -2.28 -18.55
N ASN A 83 4.57 -0.98 -18.81
CA ASN A 83 5.74 -0.21 -18.38
C ASN A 83 5.32 0.86 -17.36
N TYR A 84 5.73 0.69 -16.12
CA TYR A 84 5.43 1.63 -15.02
C TYR A 84 6.59 2.60 -14.83
N TYR A 85 6.27 3.87 -14.62
CA TYR A 85 7.24 4.96 -14.45
C TYR A 85 7.22 5.56 -13.05
N GLY A 86 6.12 5.40 -12.33
CA GLY A 86 5.94 5.96 -11.00
C GLY A 86 4.59 5.55 -10.41
N TYR A 87 4.49 5.70 -9.10
CA TYR A 87 3.27 5.43 -8.36
C TYR A 87 3.09 6.44 -7.21
N HIS A 88 1.85 6.62 -6.78
CA HIS A 88 1.51 7.33 -5.55
C HIS A 88 0.37 6.60 -4.85
N ILE A 89 0.52 6.36 -3.55
CA ILE A 89 -0.47 5.68 -2.71
C ILE A 89 -1.20 6.72 -1.88
N HIS A 90 -2.52 6.85 -2.07
CA HIS A 90 -3.38 7.80 -1.37
C HIS A 90 -4.22 7.08 -0.32
N ASP A 91 -4.29 7.66 0.87
CA ASP A 91 -5.15 7.22 1.98
C ASP A 91 -5.12 5.70 2.28
N PRO A 92 -3.94 5.10 2.46
CA PRO A 92 -3.83 3.66 2.69
C PRO A 92 -4.52 3.26 3.99
N ARG A 93 -5.28 2.17 3.92
CA ARG A 93 -5.83 1.46 5.08
C ARG A 93 -5.39 0.00 5.02
N VAL A 94 -4.90 -0.49 6.15
CA VAL A 94 -4.56 -1.90 6.34
C VAL A 94 -5.42 -2.45 7.45
N THR A 95 -5.85 -3.70 7.31
CA THR A 95 -6.53 -4.44 8.36
C THR A 95 -5.94 -5.83 8.41
N VAL A 96 -5.48 -6.25 9.58
CA VAL A 96 -4.91 -7.58 9.82
C VAL A 96 -5.88 -8.40 10.67
N THR A 97 -6.07 -9.67 10.32
CA THR A 97 -6.92 -10.62 11.04
C THR A 97 -6.28 -12.01 11.00
N GLY A 98 -5.60 -12.37 12.10
CA GLY A 98 -4.81 -13.60 12.18
C GLY A 98 -3.69 -13.58 11.14
N ASP A 99 -3.68 -14.60 10.28
CA ASP A 99 -2.69 -14.75 9.20
C ASP A 99 -3.12 -14.06 7.90
N HIS A 100 -4.24 -13.34 7.88
CA HIS A 100 -4.72 -12.62 6.71
C HIS A 100 -4.63 -11.12 6.91
N ALA A 101 -4.42 -10.39 5.82
CA ALA A 101 -4.56 -8.93 5.82
C ALA A 101 -5.21 -8.44 4.53
N THR A 102 -5.78 -7.23 4.61
CA THR A 102 -6.28 -6.49 3.45
C THR A 102 -5.69 -5.09 3.47
N PHE A 103 -5.17 -4.66 2.33
CA PHE A 103 -4.82 -3.28 2.03
C PHE A 103 -5.89 -2.68 1.10
N SER A 104 -6.25 -1.43 1.33
CA SER A 104 -7.04 -0.63 0.40
C SER A 104 -6.50 0.79 0.31
N ALA A 105 -6.41 1.33 -0.90
CA ALA A 105 -5.97 2.70 -1.18
C ALA A 105 -6.44 3.13 -2.57
N ASP A 106 -6.43 4.43 -2.86
CA ASP A 106 -6.38 4.90 -4.23
C ASP A 106 -4.91 4.95 -4.66
N VAL A 107 -4.57 4.32 -5.80
CA VAL A 107 -3.19 4.26 -6.28
C VAL A 107 -3.11 4.92 -7.65
N THR A 108 -2.37 6.02 -7.75
CA THR A 108 -2.03 6.64 -9.04
C THR A 108 -0.83 5.92 -9.64
N LEU A 109 -0.93 5.52 -10.90
CA LEU A 109 0.15 4.89 -11.67
C LEU A 109 0.45 5.72 -12.92
N ASP A 110 1.71 6.13 -13.07
CA ASP A 110 2.22 6.68 -14.32
C ASP A 110 2.75 5.52 -15.16
N ALA A 111 2.15 5.27 -16.33
CA ALA A 111 2.48 4.07 -17.09
C ALA A 111 2.32 4.23 -18.60
N LYS A 112 2.95 3.33 -19.35
CA LYS A 112 2.64 3.02 -20.74
C LYS A 112 2.17 1.57 -20.79
N VAL A 113 0.89 1.38 -21.08
CA VAL A 113 0.20 0.08 -21.05
C VAL A 113 -0.42 -0.15 -22.42
N TYR A 114 -0.06 -1.25 -23.08
CA TYR A 114 -0.53 -1.61 -24.43
C TYR A 114 -0.39 -0.46 -25.45
N GLY A 115 0.69 0.30 -25.35
CA GLY A 115 0.98 1.43 -26.25
C GLY A 115 0.40 2.78 -25.83
N MET A 116 -0.55 2.82 -24.89
CA MET A 116 -1.13 4.06 -24.37
C MET A 116 -0.36 4.54 -23.15
N LYS A 117 0.10 5.80 -23.17
CA LYS A 117 0.79 6.43 -22.04
C LYS A 117 -0.14 7.39 -21.31
N GLY A 118 -0.13 7.34 -19.99
CA GLY A 118 -0.98 8.18 -19.15
C GLY A 118 -0.70 8.01 -17.66
N SER A 119 -1.52 8.68 -16.87
CA SER A 119 -1.58 8.56 -15.42
C SER A 119 -3.01 8.18 -15.04
N TRP A 120 -3.17 7.11 -14.26
CA TRP A 120 -4.49 6.60 -13.87
C TRP A 120 -4.51 6.36 -12.36
N THR A 121 -5.58 6.78 -11.70
CA THR A 121 -5.84 6.47 -10.28
C THR A 121 -6.83 5.32 -10.19
N LEU A 122 -6.42 4.25 -9.50
CA LEU A 122 -7.21 3.04 -9.33
C LEU A 122 -7.56 2.83 -7.87
N ALA A 123 -8.85 2.63 -7.59
CA ALA A 123 -9.31 2.12 -6.31
C ALA A 123 -8.80 0.68 -6.15
N THR A 124 -7.80 0.49 -5.30
CA THR A 124 -7.06 -0.75 -5.15
C THR A 124 -7.48 -1.46 -3.87
N ARG A 125 -7.71 -2.77 -3.98
CA ARG A 125 -7.83 -3.69 -2.84
C ARG A 125 -6.91 -4.87 -3.06
N GLN A 126 -6.06 -5.16 -2.09
CA GLN A 126 -5.07 -6.21 -2.17
C GLN A 126 -5.10 -7.05 -0.88
N ASN A 127 -5.09 -8.37 -1.03
CA ASN A 127 -5.08 -9.32 0.08
C ASN A 127 -3.67 -9.86 0.32
N PHE A 128 -3.42 -10.25 1.56
CA PHE A 128 -2.14 -10.83 1.98
C PHE A 128 -2.37 -12.04 2.87
N ILE A 129 -1.41 -12.93 2.84
CA ILE A 129 -1.35 -14.13 3.67
C ILE A 129 0.00 -14.22 4.33
N ARG A 130 0.03 -14.49 5.64
CA ARG A 130 1.25 -14.79 6.37
C ARG A 130 1.66 -16.22 6.06
N THR A 131 2.92 -16.40 5.70
CA THR A 131 3.55 -17.69 5.45
C THR A 131 4.73 -17.87 6.43
N GLU A 132 5.38 -19.03 6.41
CA GLU A 132 6.61 -19.25 7.17
C GLU A 132 7.73 -18.27 6.77
N ASP A 133 7.72 -17.80 5.52
CA ASP A 133 8.67 -16.83 4.97
C ASP A 133 8.23 -15.35 5.20
N GLY A 134 7.15 -15.12 5.95
CA GLY A 134 6.54 -13.81 6.14
C GLY A 134 5.31 -13.56 5.24
N TRP A 135 4.88 -12.31 5.17
CA TRP A 135 3.71 -11.90 4.38
C TRP A 135 3.94 -12.06 2.87
N LYS A 136 2.91 -12.50 2.15
CA LYS A 136 2.87 -12.56 0.67
C LYS A 136 1.58 -11.96 0.12
N ILE A 137 1.68 -11.41 -1.09
CA ILE A 137 0.59 -10.84 -1.86
C ILE A 137 -0.20 -11.98 -2.50
N CYS A 138 -1.49 -12.10 -2.18
CA CYS A 138 -2.34 -13.19 -2.64
C CYS A 138 -3.63 -12.69 -3.34
N ASN A 139 -4.53 -13.61 -3.70
CA ASN A 139 -5.77 -13.29 -4.39
C ASN A 139 -6.73 -12.45 -3.55
#